data_AF-A0A183E5I8-F1
#
_entry.id   AF-A0A183E5I8-F1
#
_cell.length_a   1.000
_cell.length_b   1.000
_cell.length_c   1.000
_cell.angle_alpha   90.00
_cell.angle_beta   90.00
_cell.angle_gamma   90.00
#
_symmetry.space_group_name_H-M   'P 1'
#
loop_
_entity.id
_entity.type
_entity.pdbx_description
1 polymer ?
#
loop_
_entity_poly.entity_id
_entity_poly.type
_entity_poly.pdbx_seq_one_letter_code
_entity_poly.pdbx_strand_id
1 'polypeptide(L)'
;MMRDLDEICYEKVHYFVRGRHQVLVFVTARNATTKLAMTFRDEAAKKGELDDFLPASMGSVQYTNAAKTVQSCRNSLLSELFRFGFGIHHAGLPRRERLVVEKLFANGHISVLFCTSTLAWGINLPAHAVVIRGTEIFDAQKGAFTDIGVLDVQQIFGRAGRPQYESSGHGIIITWKKSIPKYLDMLFRQTPIESQFVSRIYDNLNAEIALGSVSSIAEAVEWLKYTYFYIRAKLNPLSYGISRKDLADDPNLDEYLAKLVTGAATKLDLSQMIRFDSLNGYMSSTDLGRIASNFYVKYETVDVFMNGLQGQKLEEFMTDDMILSLIASATEFNQIKVREEETEELEQLATTSCPLRLKMGALSTVPGKINCLMQVGCLCIWIVLLCRSLRLPHFRKSLFNLI
;
A
#
# COMPACT_ATOMS: atom_id res chain seq x y z
N MET A 1 -18.23 4.57 -22.17
CA MET A 1 -17.16 5.08 -21.28
C MET A 1 -16.34 3.97 -20.62
N MET A 2 -16.81 3.22 -19.61
CA MET A 2 -16.00 2.10 -19.08
C MET A 2 -15.87 0.93 -20.06
N ARG A 3 -16.91 0.68 -20.88
CA ARG A 3 -16.91 -0.35 -21.93
C ARG A 3 -15.85 -0.09 -22.99
N ASP A 4 -15.61 1.18 -23.31
CA ASP A 4 -14.66 1.62 -24.34
C ASP A 4 -13.21 1.25 -23.93
N LEU A 5 -12.88 1.35 -22.64
CA LEU A 5 -11.58 0.91 -22.11
C LEU A 5 -11.42 -0.61 -22.16
N ASP A 6 -12.50 -1.35 -21.89
CA ASP A 6 -12.50 -2.82 -21.90
C ASP A 6 -12.38 -3.38 -23.33
N GLU A 7 -13.06 -2.75 -24.29
CA GLU A 7 -13.00 -3.09 -25.70
C GLU A 7 -11.60 -2.84 -26.28
N ILE A 8 -11.01 -1.67 -26.02
CA ILE A 8 -9.63 -1.37 -26.44
C ILE A 8 -8.65 -2.36 -25.79
N CYS A 9 -8.85 -2.67 -24.50
CA CYS A 9 -8.03 -3.65 -23.81
C CYS A 9 -8.15 -5.04 -24.48
N TYR A 10 -9.36 -5.45 -24.84
CA TYR A 10 -9.61 -6.70 -25.52
C TYR A 10 -8.88 -6.77 -26.86
N GLU A 11 -9.03 -5.77 -27.72
CA GLU A 11 -8.39 -5.73 -29.04
C GLU A 11 -6.87 -5.81 -28.94
N LYS A 12 -6.26 -5.07 -28.00
CA LYS A 12 -4.81 -5.09 -27.81
C LYS A 12 -4.31 -6.43 -27.28
N VAL A 13 -5.02 -7.06 -26.34
CA VAL A 13 -4.64 -8.37 -25.81
C VAL A 13 -4.81 -9.44 -26.89
N HIS A 14 -5.93 -9.43 -27.61
CA HIS A 14 -6.23 -10.38 -28.68
C HIS A 14 -5.16 -10.37 -29.78
N TYR A 15 -4.67 -9.18 -30.17
CA TYR A 15 -3.56 -9.05 -31.11
C TYR A 15 -2.32 -9.86 -30.71
N PHE A 16 -1.88 -9.81 -29.45
CA PHE A 16 -0.72 -10.59 -28.98
C PHE A 16 -1.04 -12.07 -28.80
N VAL A 17 -2.25 -12.39 -28.33
CA VAL A 17 -2.69 -13.77 -28.12
C VAL A 17 -2.78 -14.52 -29.46
N ARG A 18 -3.23 -13.87 -30.54
CA ARG A 18 -3.16 -14.42 -31.91
C ARG A 18 -1.74 -14.75 -32.35
N GLY A 19 -0.77 -13.96 -31.89
CA GLY A 19 0.67 -14.23 -32.04
C GLY A 19 1.19 -15.36 -31.15
N ARG A 20 0.32 -16.06 -30.41
CA ARG A 20 0.66 -17.10 -29.41
C ARG A 20 1.53 -16.58 -28.25
N HIS A 21 1.46 -15.29 -27.98
CA HIS A 21 2.17 -14.67 -26.89
C HIS A 21 1.33 -14.61 -25.60
N GLN A 22 2.00 -14.77 -24.45
CA GLN A 22 1.34 -14.64 -23.16
C GLN A 22 1.27 -13.17 -22.74
N VAL A 23 0.15 -12.77 -22.16
CA VAL A 23 -0.15 -11.37 -21.82
C VAL A 23 -0.52 -11.23 -20.34
N LEU A 24 0.07 -10.23 -19.67
CA LEU A 24 -0.34 -9.80 -18.34
C LEU A 24 -1.25 -8.59 -18.45
N VAL A 25 -2.43 -8.65 -17.83
CA VAL A 25 -3.38 -7.54 -17.80
C VAL A 25 -3.49 -7.04 -16.36
N PHE A 26 -3.00 -5.83 -16.12
CA PHE A 26 -3.06 -5.17 -14.82
C PHE A 26 -4.32 -4.32 -14.68
N VAL A 27 -5.03 -4.51 -13.57
CA VAL A 27 -6.22 -3.75 -13.19
C VAL A 27 -6.05 -3.15 -11.80
N THR A 28 -6.86 -2.13 -11.50
CA THR A 28 -6.72 -1.32 -10.28
C THR A 28 -7.43 -1.90 -9.06
N ALA A 29 -8.36 -2.85 -9.24
CA ALA A 29 -9.13 -3.44 -8.13
C ALA A 29 -9.21 -4.97 -8.22
N ARG A 30 -9.36 -5.63 -7.06
CA ARG A 30 -9.49 -7.10 -6.96
C ARG A 30 -10.74 -7.60 -7.70
N ASN A 31 -11.90 -6.98 -7.46
CA ASN A 31 -13.14 -7.35 -8.13
C ASN A 31 -13.07 -7.09 -9.65
N ALA A 32 -12.22 -6.15 -10.08
CA ALA A 32 -12.02 -5.85 -11.49
C ALA A 32 -11.27 -6.96 -12.24
N THR A 33 -10.42 -7.78 -11.58
CA THR A 33 -9.73 -8.88 -12.28
C THR A 33 -10.75 -9.89 -12.79
N THR A 34 -11.68 -10.29 -11.92
CA THR A 34 -12.74 -11.25 -12.24
C THR A 34 -13.71 -10.67 -13.26
N LYS A 35 -14.17 -9.43 -13.05
CA LYS A 35 -15.13 -8.78 -13.93
C LYS A 35 -14.57 -8.62 -15.35
N LEU A 36 -13.30 -8.21 -15.48
CA LEU A 36 -12.65 -8.07 -16.78
C LEU A 36 -12.45 -9.44 -17.45
N ALA A 37 -12.04 -10.47 -16.71
CA ALA A 37 -11.90 -11.81 -17.24
C ALA A 37 -13.22 -12.38 -17.80
N MET A 38 -14.32 -12.18 -17.07
CA MET A 38 -15.66 -12.54 -17.56
C MET A 38 -16.07 -11.72 -18.79
N THR A 39 -15.79 -10.41 -18.78
CA THR A 39 -16.07 -9.54 -19.94
C THR A 39 -15.31 -10.00 -21.17
N PHE A 40 -14.04 -10.39 -21.02
CA PHE A 40 -13.21 -10.95 -22.09
C PHE A 40 -13.78 -12.26 -22.64
N ARG A 41 -14.26 -13.15 -21.76
CA ARG A 41 -14.94 -14.40 -22.16
C ARG A 41 -16.19 -14.08 -22.99
N ASP A 42 -17.02 -13.16 -22.52
CA ASP A 42 -18.28 -12.83 -23.19
C ASP A 42 -18.04 -12.14 -24.54
N GLU A 43 -17.05 -11.25 -24.64
CA GLU A 43 -16.66 -10.61 -25.91
C GLU A 43 -16.04 -11.62 -26.88
N ALA A 44 -15.17 -12.51 -26.42
CA ALA A 44 -14.62 -13.59 -27.24
C ALA A 44 -15.71 -14.55 -27.74
N ALA A 45 -16.72 -14.85 -26.91
CA ALA A 45 -17.87 -15.67 -27.31
C ALA A 45 -18.72 -15.00 -28.39
N LYS A 46 -18.96 -13.68 -28.28
CA LYS A 46 -19.69 -12.91 -29.30
C LYS A 46 -18.97 -12.85 -30.64
N LYS A 47 -17.64 -12.72 -30.62
CA LYS A 47 -16.80 -12.61 -31.83
C LYS A 47 -16.39 -13.97 -32.41
N GLY A 48 -16.62 -15.07 -31.69
CA GLY A 48 -16.20 -16.42 -32.10
C GLY A 48 -14.69 -16.66 -31.97
N GLU A 49 -14.01 -15.90 -31.11
CA GLU A 49 -12.55 -15.85 -30.97
C GLU A 49 -12.07 -16.59 -29.70
N LEU A 50 -12.92 -17.43 -29.09
CA LEU A 50 -12.58 -18.15 -27.85
C LEU A 50 -11.38 -19.09 -28.01
N ASP A 51 -11.25 -19.73 -29.17
CA ASP A 51 -10.18 -20.69 -29.44
C ASP A 51 -8.80 -20.03 -29.54
N ASP A 52 -8.74 -18.73 -29.85
CA ASP A 52 -7.48 -17.99 -29.93
C ASP A 52 -6.79 -17.90 -28.57
N PHE A 53 -7.57 -17.80 -27.49
CA PHE A 53 -7.07 -17.69 -26.12
C PHE A 53 -6.61 -19.02 -25.54
N LEU A 54 -6.95 -20.14 -26.19
CA LEU A 54 -6.55 -21.45 -25.71
C LEU A 54 -5.06 -21.69 -25.99
N PRO A 55 -4.29 -22.12 -24.98
CA PRO A 55 -2.87 -22.35 -25.15
C PRO A 55 -2.62 -23.50 -26.12
N ALA A 56 -1.52 -23.44 -26.88
CA ALA A 56 -1.11 -24.51 -27.79
C ALA A 56 -0.92 -25.87 -27.06
N SER A 57 -0.76 -25.84 -25.73
CA SER A 57 -0.62 -27.02 -24.89
C SER A 57 -1.93 -27.76 -24.56
N MET A 58 -3.09 -27.32 -25.04
CA MET A 58 -4.40 -27.92 -24.69
C MET A 58 -4.48 -29.45 -24.82
N GLY A 59 -3.76 -30.04 -25.78
CA GLY A 59 -3.71 -31.49 -26.00
C GLY A 59 -2.67 -32.25 -25.16
N SER A 60 -1.87 -31.56 -24.33
CA SER A 60 -0.77 -32.20 -23.61
C SER A 60 -1.21 -32.84 -22.29
N VAL A 61 -0.50 -33.91 -21.89
CA VAL A 61 -0.68 -34.55 -20.56
C VAL A 61 -0.44 -33.54 -19.43
N GLN A 62 0.42 -32.56 -19.66
CA GLN A 62 0.71 -31.49 -18.70
C GLN A 62 -0.48 -30.55 -18.51
N TYR A 63 -1.20 -30.21 -19.58
CA TYR A 63 -2.39 -29.37 -19.50
C TYR A 63 -3.57 -30.10 -18.82
N THR A 64 -3.74 -31.39 -19.06
CA THR A 64 -4.79 -32.17 -18.35
C THR A 64 -4.49 -32.31 -16.86
N ASN A 65 -3.21 -32.45 -16.47
CA ASN A 65 -2.79 -32.42 -15.07
C ASN A 65 -2.97 -31.03 -14.44
N ALA A 66 -2.68 -29.97 -15.21
CA ALA A 66 -2.95 -28.59 -14.81
C ALA A 66 -4.45 -28.37 -14.54
N ALA A 67 -5.32 -28.80 -15.45
CA ALA A 67 -6.78 -28.70 -15.29
C ALA A 67 -7.28 -29.42 -14.02
N LYS A 68 -6.77 -30.62 -13.72
CA LYS A 68 -7.07 -31.35 -12.47
C LYS A 68 -6.61 -30.58 -11.23
N THR A 69 -5.43 -29.96 -11.29
CA THR A 69 -4.88 -29.17 -10.19
C THR A 69 -5.74 -27.95 -9.91
N VAL A 70 -6.17 -27.23 -10.96
CA VAL A 70 -7.08 -26.07 -10.86
C VAL A 70 -8.45 -26.50 -10.32
N GLN A 71 -8.98 -27.64 -10.76
CA GLN A 71 -10.25 -28.20 -10.28
C GLN A 71 -10.22 -28.58 -8.80
N SER A 72 -9.04 -28.83 -8.24
CA SER A 72 -8.84 -29.06 -6.79
C SER A 72 -8.81 -27.77 -5.95
N CYS A 73 -8.77 -26.60 -6.59
CA CYS A 73 -8.90 -25.31 -5.91
C CYS A 73 -10.33 -25.13 -5.39
N ARG A 74 -10.48 -24.39 -4.29
CA ARG A 74 -11.81 -24.14 -3.70
C ARG A 74 -12.60 -23.16 -4.56
N ASN A 75 -11.89 -22.28 -5.27
CA ASN A 75 -12.50 -21.25 -6.09
C ASN A 75 -12.98 -21.83 -7.44
N SER A 76 -14.29 -22.01 -7.59
CA SER A 76 -14.94 -22.50 -8.81
C SER A 76 -14.69 -21.59 -10.01
N LEU A 77 -14.61 -20.27 -9.79
CA LEU A 77 -14.34 -19.28 -10.82
C LEU A 77 -12.97 -19.48 -11.49
N LEU A 78 -11.96 -19.83 -10.70
CA LEU A 78 -10.61 -20.09 -11.21
C LEU A 78 -10.62 -21.26 -12.21
N SER A 79 -11.39 -22.30 -11.88
CA SER A 79 -11.58 -23.48 -12.73
C SER A 79 -12.36 -23.15 -14.00
N GLU A 80 -13.33 -22.26 -13.92
CA GLU A 80 -14.09 -21.81 -15.10
C GLU A 80 -13.22 -21.00 -16.05
N LEU A 81 -12.52 -19.99 -15.53
CA LEU A 81 -11.66 -19.10 -16.33
C LEU A 81 -10.50 -19.86 -16.99
N PHE A 82 -9.93 -20.85 -16.29
CA PHE A 82 -8.83 -21.66 -16.83
C PHE A 82 -9.22 -22.41 -18.11
N ARG A 83 -10.49 -22.83 -18.27
CA ARG A 83 -10.98 -23.51 -19.48
C ARG A 83 -10.89 -22.63 -20.73
N PHE A 84 -10.90 -21.31 -20.56
CA PHE A 84 -10.79 -20.32 -21.63
C PHE A 84 -9.37 -19.77 -21.77
N GLY A 85 -8.38 -20.36 -21.09
CA GLY A 85 -7.00 -19.88 -21.10
C GLY A 85 -6.76 -18.62 -20.25
N PHE A 86 -7.70 -18.28 -19.36
CA PHE A 86 -7.63 -17.11 -18.48
C PHE A 86 -7.24 -17.48 -17.04
N GLY A 87 -6.46 -16.62 -16.40
CA GLY A 87 -6.13 -16.71 -14.99
C GLY A 87 -6.41 -15.41 -14.24
N ILE A 88 -6.60 -15.49 -12.93
CA ILE A 88 -6.71 -14.33 -12.04
C ILE A 88 -5.65 -14.38 -10.93
N HIS A 89 -5.09 -13.23 -10.57
CA HIS A 89 -4.12 -13.12 -9.47
C HIS A 89 -4.29 -11.82 -8.68
N HIS A 90 -4.63 -11.93 -7.40
CA HIS A 90 -4.68 -10.78 -6.49
C HIS A 90 -4.43 -11.22 -5.04
N ALA A 91 -4.09 -10.27 -4.17
CA ALA A 91 -3.79 -10.53 -2.76
C ALA A 91 -4.94 -11.21 -1.98
N GLY A 92 -6.18 -11.04 -2.42
CA GLY A 92 -7.34 -11.74 -1.83
C GLY A 92 -7.44 -13.25 -2.13
N LEU A 93 -6.63 -13.81 -3.03
CA LEU A 93 -6.60 -15.25 -3.26
C LEU A 93 -5.75 -15.97 -2.21
N PRO A 94 -6.16 -17.17 -1.74
CA PRO A 94 -5.34 -18.00 -0.89
C PRO A 94 -3.94 -18.21 -1.50
N ARG A 95 -2.89 -18.19 -0.66
CA ARG A 95 -1.50 -18.34 -1.11
C ARG A 95 -1.29 -19.58 -1.99
N ARG A 96 -1.95 -20.69 -1.64
CA ARG A 96 -1.91 -21.94 -2.42
C ARG A 96 -2.39 -21.74 -3.86
N GLU A 97 -3.47 -21.01 -4.05
CA GLU A 97 -4.06 -20.77 -5.38
C GLU A 97 -3.20 -19.82 -6.20
N ARG A 98 -2.64 -18.76 -5.58
CA ARG A 98 -1.69 -17.85 -6.24
C ARG A 98 -0.48 -18.60 -6.81
N LEU A 99 0.14 -19.47 -6.02
CA LEU A 99 1.28 -20.28 -6.45
C LEU A 99 0.95 -21.24 -7.59
N VAL A 100 -0.28 -21.77 -7.62
CA VAL A 100 -0.73 -22.63 -8.72
C VAL A 100 -0.85 -21.81 -10.00
N VAL A 101 -1.54 -20.67 -9.97
CA VAL A 101 -1.71 -19.79 -11.14
C VAL A 101 -0.37 -19.30 -11.68
N GLU A 102 0.56 -18.91 -10.81
CA GLU A 102 1.91 -18.49 -11.19
C GLU A 102 2.66 -19.60 -11.95
N LYS A 103 2.62 -20.83 -11.46
CA LYS A 103 3.24 -21.99 -12.12
C LYS A 103 2.59 -22.29 -13.48
N LEU A 104 1.27 -22.22 -13.54
CA LEU A 104 0.52 -22.47 -14.78
C LEU A 104 0.82 -21.43 -15.85
N PHE A 105 0.94 -20.16 -15.46
CA PHE A 105 1.35 -19.10 -16.37
C PHE A 105 2.81 -19.25 -16.80
N ALA A 106 3.73 -19.55 -15.88
CA ALA A 106 5.13 -19.77 -16.21
C ALA A 106 5.33 -20.93 -17.21
N ASN A 107 4.50 -21.98 -17.11
CA ASN A 107 4.53 -23.14 -18.00
C ASN A 107 3.78 -22.94 -19.32
N GLY A 108 3.19 -21.77 -19.58
CA GLY A 108 2.47 -21.52 -20.84
C GLY A 108 1.05 -22.07 -20.91
N HIS A 109 0.48 -22.55 -19.79
CA HIS A 109 -0.89 -23.10 -19.76
C HIS A 109 -1.98 -22.03 -19.59
N ILE A 110 -1.60 -20.78 -19.34
CA ILE A 110 -2.51 -19.63 -19.26
C ILE A 110 -2.01 -18.58 -20.25
N SER A 111 -2.86 -18.18 -21.19
CA SER A 111 -2.51 -17.20 -22.22
C SER A 111 -2.63 -15.77 -21.69
N VAL A 112 -3.67 -15.49 -20.90
CA VAL A 112 -3.91 -14.16 -20.33
C VAL A 112 -4.10 -14.26 -18.82
N LEU A 113 -3.29 -13.49 -18.08
CA LEU A 113 -3.38 -13.42 -16.62
C LEU A 113 -3.81 -12.02 -16.18
N PHE A 114 -4.99 -11.94 -15.56
CA PHE A 114 -5.55 -10.71 -15.00
C PHE A 114 -5.06 -10.54 -13.56
N CYS A 115 -4.38 -9.43 -13.28
CA CYS A 115 -3.72 -9.24 -12.00
C CYS A 115 -3.83 -7.82 -11.45
N THR A 116 -3.64 -7.69 -10.14
CA THR A 116 -3.50 -6.36 -9.48
C THR A 116 -2.04 -5.91 -9.47
N SER A 117 -1.80 -4.61 -9.30
CA SER A 117 -0.44 -4.00 -9.24
C SER A 117 0.51 -4.70 -8.24
N THR A 118 -0.02 -5.34 -7.20
CA THR A 118 0.75 -6.13 -6.25
C THR A 118 1.56 -7.26 -6.88
N LEU A 119 1.16 -7.80 -8.04
CA LEU A 119 1.93 -8.86 -8.72
C LEU A 119 3.28 -8.33 -9.25
N ALA A 120 3.34 -7.04 -9.60
CA ALA A 120 4.58 -6.43 -10.09
C ALA A 120 5.68 -6.46 -9.03
N TRP A 121 5.31 -6.52 -7.75
CA TRP A 121 6.22 -6.54 -6.61
C TRP A 121 6.37 -7.97 -6.07
N GLY A 122 7.60 -8.49 -6.08
CA GLY A 122 7.96 -9.72 -5.36
C GLY A 122 7.77 -11.06 -6.09
N ILE A 123 7.38 -11.07 -7.37
CA ILE A 123 7.29 -12.31 -8.17
C ILE A 123 7.91 -12.09 -9.55
N ASN A 124 8.81 -13.00 -9.95
CA ASN A 124 9.43 -12.95 -11.27
C ASN A 124 8.61 -13.73 -12.30
N LEU A 125 7.52 -13.12 -12.77
CA LEU A 125 6.66 -13.70 -13.79
C LEU A 125 6.68 -12.82 -15.06
N PRO A 126 7.63 -13.05 -15.99
CA PRO A 126 7.73 -12.25 -17.22
C PRO A 126 6.71 -12.71 -18.26
N ALA A 127 6.21 -11.78 -19.07
CA ALA A 127 5.28 -12.02 -20.18
C ALA A 127 5.69 -11.21 -21.41
N HIS A 128 5.26 -11.64 -22.59
CA HIS A 128 5.58 -10.92 -23.83
C HIS A 128 5.06 -9.49 -23.82
N ALA A 129 3.78 -9.37 -23.48
CA ALA A 129 3.07 -8.12 -23.44
C ALA A 129 2.48 -7.91 -22.06
N VAL A 130 2.51 -6.65 -21.63
CA VAL A 130 1.91 -6.19 -20.39
C VAL A 130 0.97 -5.04 -20.72
N VAL A 131 -0.28 -5.13 -20.27
CA VAL A 131 -1.33 -4.16 -20.53
C VAL A 131 -1.84 -3.62 -19.19
N ILE A 132 -1.79 -2.30 -19.00
CA ILE A 132 -2.38 -1.62 -17.85
C ILE A 132 -3.75 -1.11 -18.27
N ARG A 133 -4.81 -1.77 -17.80
CA ARG A 133 -6.21 -1.38 -18.06
C ARG A 133 -6.62 -0.34 -17.04
N GLY A 134 -6.63 0.91 -17.49
CA GLY A 134 -7.01 2.07 -16.69
C GLY A 134 -5.93 2.44 -15.68
N THR A 135 -5.74 3.73 -15.46
CA THR A 135 -4.69 4.23 -14.58
C THR A 135 -5.21 4.94 -13.35
N GLU A 136 -6.49 4.85 -13.05
CA GLU A 136 -7.10 5.49 -11.88
C GLU A 136 -7.25 4.47 -10.75
N ILE A 137 -6.50 4.66 -9.68
CA ILE A 137 -6.64 3.97 -8.41
C ILE A 137 -7.46 4.88 -7.49
N PHE A 138 -8.41 4.32 -6.76
CA PHE A 138 -9.07 5.06 -5.70
C PHE A 138 -8.10 5.24 -4.53
N ASP A 139 -7.58 6.45 -4.33
CA ASP A 139 -6.79 6.78 -3.14
C ASP A 139 -7.76 7.03 -1.99
N ALA A 140 -7.85 6.02 -1.14
CA ALA A 140 -8.63 6.09 0.07
C ALA A 140 -8.25 7.34 0.87
N GLN A 141 -6.98 7.68 1.08
CA GLN A 141 -6.58 8.81 1.94
C GLN A 141 -7.12 10.15 1.45
N LYS A 142 -7.08 10.39 0.14
CA LYS A 142 -7.56 11.63 -0.49
C LYS A 142 -9.06 11.61 -0.80
N GLY A 143 -9.72 10.46 -0.67
CA GLY A 143 -11.13 10.30 -1.04
C GLY A 143 -11.38 10.56 -2.53
N ALA A 144 -10.35 10.40 -3.36
CA ALA A 144 -10.37 10.76 -4.76
C ALA A 144 -9.65 9.70 -5.59
N PHE A 145 -10.03 9.61 -6.87
CA PHE A 145 -9.27 8.82 -7.82
C PHE A 145 -7.95 9.52 -8.10
N THR A 146 -6.85 8.82 -7.84
CA THR A 146 -5.50 9.24 -8.18
C THR A 146 -4.95 8.32 -9.25
N ASP A 147 -4.03 8.86 -10.03
CA ASP A 147 -3.32 8.07 -11.03
C ASP A 147 -2.37 7.05 -10.38
N ILE A 148 -2.19 5.89 -11.01
CA ILE A 148 -1.16 4.90 -10.63
C ILE A 148 0.20 5.59 -10.54
N GLY A 149 0.96 5.23 -9.49
CA GLY A 149 2.30 5.75 -9.24
C GLY A 149 3.29 5.36 -10.34
N VAL A 150 4.28 6.22 -10.55
CA VAL A 150 5.32 6.04 -11.56
C VAL A 150 6.07 4.72 -11.38
N LEU A 151 6.46 4.43 -10.15
CA LEU A 151 7.21 3.23 -9.78
C LEU A 151 6.41 1.97 -10.09
N ASP A 152 5.10 1.96 -9.82
CA ASP A 152 4.25 0.81 -10.12
C ASP A 152 4.20 0.55 -11.63
N VAL A 153 4.03 1.59 -12.45
CA VAL A 153 4.03 1.44 -13.90
C VAL A 153 5.38 0.93 -14.41
N GLN A 154 6.50 1.46 -13.91
CA GLN A 154 7.83 0.99 -14.28
C GLN A 154 8.07 -0.47 -13.86
N GLN A 155 7.63 -0.88 -12.67
CA GLN A 155 7.72 -2.27 -12.22
C GLN A 155 6.86 -3.21 -13.07
N ILE A 156 5.65 -2.77 -13.43
CA ILE A 156 4.75 -3.51 -14.32
C ILE A 156 5.40 -3.67 -15.70
N PHE A 157 5.96 -2.61 -16.26
CA PHE A 157 6.65 -2.64 -17.56
C PHE A 157 7.93 -3.46 -17.51
N GLY A 158 8.61 -3.53 -16.36
CA GLY A 158 9.74 -4.43 -16.15
C GLY A 158 9.39 -5.93 -16.24
N ARG A 159 8.10 -6.29 -16.27
CA ARG A 159 7.63 -7.66 -16.55
C ARG A 159 7.41 -7.93 -18.04
N ALA A 160 7.49 -6.91 -18.90
CA ALA A 160 7.33 -7.05 -20.32
C ALA A 160 8.64 -7.54 -20.97
N GLY A 161 8.52 -8.54 -21.83
CA GLY A 161 9.62 -9.19 -22.50
C GLY A 161 10.28 -10.30 -21.68
N ARG A 162 10.53 -11.43 -22.32
CA ARG A 162 11.29 -12.56 -21.76
C ARG A 162 12.71 -12.58 -22.33
N PRO A 163 13.75 -12.18 -21.56
CA PRO A 163 15.13 -12.03 -22.06
C PRO A 163 15.76 -13.27 -22.72
N GLN A 164 15.16 -14.46 -22.55
CA GLN A 164 15.62 -15.73 -23.11
C GLN A 164 14.72 -16.29 -24.22
N TYR A 165 13.48 -15.82 -24.33
CA TYR A 165 12.47 -16.41 -25.21
C TYR A 165 12.04 -15.45 -26.33
N GLU A 166 12.25 -14.15 -26.17
CA GLU A 166 11.64 -13.13 -27.04
C GLU A 166 12.63 -12.01 -27.36
N SER A 167 12.57 -11.50 -28.60
CA SER A 167 13.40 -10.41 -29.10
C SER A 167 12.90 -9.02 -28.70
N SER A 168 11.64 -8.91 -28.26
CA SER A 168 10.99 -7.65 -27.90
C SER A 168 9.93 -7.87 -26.84
N GLY A 169 9.81 -6.94 -25.88
CA GLY A 169 8.70 -6.86 -24.93
C GLY A 169 7.79 -5.67 -25.24
N HIS A 170 6.49 -5.82 -25.00
CA HIS A 170 5.50 -4.77 -25.29
C HIS A 170 4.80 -4.30 -24.01
N GLY A 171 4.93 -3.02 -23.66
CA GLY A 171 4.19 -2.38 -22.57
C GLY A 171 3.11 -1.45 -23.10
N ILE A 172 1.85 -1.67 -22.73
CA ILE A 172 0.70 -0.87 -23.16
C ILE A 172 0.03 -0.25 -21.94
N ILE A 173 -0.17 1.07 -21.97
CA ILE A 173 -1.00 1.79 -20.99
C ILE A 173 -2.27 2.26 -21.69
N ILE A 174 -3.41 1.91 -21.11
CA ILE A 174 -4.71 2.42 -21.53
C ILE A 174 -5.19 3.40 -20.46
N THR A 175 -5.22 4.68 -20.82
CA THR A 175 -5.54 5.77 -19.89
C THR A 175 -6.40 6.85 -20.57
N TRP A 176 -6.95 7.74 -19.76
CA TRP A 176 -7.65 8.92 -20.22
C TRP A 176 -6.69 9.91 -20.88
N LYS A 177 -7.17 10.64 -21.90
CA LYS A 177 -6.37 11.65 -22.62
C LYS A 177 -5.71 12.68 -21.70
N LYS A 178 -6.36 13.02 -20.58
CA LYS A 178 -5.83 13.94 -19.54
C LYS A 178 -4.53 13.45 -18.89
N SER A 179 -4.37 12.13 -18.71
CA SER A 179 -3.25 11.53 -17.97
C SER A 179 -2.12 11.08 -18.90
N ILE A 180 -2.31 11.09 -20.23
CA ILE A 180 -1.27 10.71 -21.21
C ILE A 180 0.03 11.52 -21.04
N PRO A 181 0.02 12.86 -20.93
CA PRO A 181 1.26 13.63 -20.81
C PRO A 181 2.09 13.22 -19.59
N LYS A 182 1.44 12.93 -18.47
CA LYS A 182 2.10 12.47 -17.24
C LYS A 182 2.86 11.16 -17.44
N TYR A 183 2.24 10.18 -18.09
CA TYR A 183 2.88 8.89 -18.34
C TYR A 183 3.95 8.96 -19.44
N LEU A 184 3.76 9.79 -20.46
CA LEU A 184 4.80 10.04 -21.46
C LEU A 184 6.00 10.74 -20.84
N ASP A 185 5.78 11.83 -20.10
CA ASP A 185 6.86 12.52 -19.38
C ASP A 185 7.59 11.57 -18.45
N MET A 186 6.88 10.69 -17.75
CA MET A 186 7.49 9.69 -16.89
C MET A 186 8.34 8.63 -17.63
N LEU A 187 7.89 8.17 -18.80
CA LEU A 187 8.62 7.15 -19.58
C LEU A 187 9.80 7.74 -20.35
N PHE A 188 9.68 8.99 -20.81
CA PHE A 188 10.66 9.65 -21.67
C PHE A 188 11.56 10.64 -20.92
N ARG A 189 11.12 11.21 -19.80
CA ARG A 189 11.88 12.13 -18.95
C ARG A 189 12.12 11.48 -17.60
N GLN A 190 13.36 11.50 -17.15
CA GLN A 190 13.70 11.15 -15.78
C GLN A 190 13.04 12.19 -14.87
N THR A 191 11.88 11.87 -14.27
CA THR A 191 11.31 12.73 -13.23
C THR A 191 12.35 12.86 -12.12
N PRO A 192 12.78 14.09 -11.76
CA PRO A 192 13.79 14.25 -10.73
C PRO A 192 13.27 13.64 -9.43
N ILE A 193 14.07 12.79 -8.81
CA ILE A 193 13.78 12.24 -7.50
C ILE A 193 13.98 13.38 -6.50
N GLU A 194 12.92 13.76 -5.78
CA GLU A 194 12.98 14.82 -4.77
C GLU A 194 12.80 14.22 -3.37
N SER A 195 13.50 14.80 -2.40
CA SER A 195 13.43 14.37 -1.00
C SER A 195 12.08 14.72 -0.35
N GLN A 196 11.49 13.76 0.37
CA GLN A 196 10.30 13.94 1.23
C GLN A 196 10.66 14.10 2.71
N PHE A 197 11.96 14.24 3.04
CA PHE A 197 12.47 14.21 4.42
C PHE A 197 11.84 15.26 5.33
N VAL A 198 11.55 16.46 4.81
CA VAL A 198 10.94 17.57 5.56
C VAL A 198 9.62 17.15 6.22
N SER A 199 8.83 16.30 5.56
CA SER A 199 7.57 15.79 6.12
C SER A 199 7.74 14.87 7.34
N ARG A 200 8.95 14.37 7.57
CA ARG A 200 9.31 13.42 8.63
C ARG A 200 10.40 13.96 9.55
N ILE A 201 10.64 15.27 9.55
CA ILE A 201 11.75 15.86 10.31
C ILE A 201 11.55 15.68 11.82
N TYR A 202 10.32 15.77 12.33
CA TYR A 202 10.03 15.65 13.76
C TYR A 202 10.42 14.28 14.31
N ASP A 203 10.01 13.21 13.61
CA ASP A 203 10.29 11.82 13.99
C ASP A 203 11.80 11.54 13.96
N ASN A 204 12.47 11.91 12.87
CA ASN A 204 13.89 11.64 12.68
C ASN A 204 14.76 12.48 13.62
N LEU A 205 14.43 13.75 13.86
CA LEU A 205 15.15 14.60 14.80
C LEU A 205 15.02 14.08 16.24
N ASN A 206 13.81 13.69 16.65
CA ASN A 206 13.59 13.08 17.96
C ASN A 206 14.41 11.78 18.13
N ALA A 207 14.52 10.96 17.08
CA ALA A 207 15.31 9.75 17.13
C ALA A 207 16.82 10.01 17.36
N GLU A 208 17.41 10.98 16.65
CA GLU A 208 18.82 11.33 16.86
C GLU A 208 19.08 11.96 18.24
N ILE A 209 18.13 12.76 18.76
CA ILE A 209 18.21 13.31 20.12
C ILE A 209 18.09 12.20 21.17
N ALA A 210 17.21 11.21 20.95
CA ALA A 210 17.03 10.06 21.84
C ALA A 210 18.26 9.13 21.84
N LEU A 211 18.94 8.98 20.69
CA LEU A 211 20.20 8.25 20.57
C LEU A 211 21.39 9.00 21.19
N GLY A 212 21.27 10.32 21.35
CA GLY A 212 22.36 11.18 21.82
C GLY A 212 23.35 11.57 20.72
N SER A 213 23.06 11.29 19.44
CA SER A 213 23.87 11.75 18.31
C SER A 213 23.80 13.26 18.13
N VAL A 214 22.65 13.86 18.49
CA VAL A 214 22.36 15.29 18.32
C VAL A 214 21.92 15.86 19.66
N SER A 215 22.66 16.84 20.15
CA SER A 215 22.41 17.53 21.43
C SER A 215 22.27 19.05 21.29
N SER A 216 22.56 19.60 20.12
CA SER A 216 22.47 21.04 19.83
C SER A 216 21.97 21.33 18.42
N ILE A 217 21.51 22.57 18.18
CA ILE A 217 21.09 23.01 16.83
C ILE A 217 22.25 22.87 15.83
N ALA A 218 23.48 23.19 16.25
CA ALA A 218 24.65 23.08 15.37
C ALA A 218 24.89 21.63 14.92
N GLU A 219 24.82 20.67 15.84
CA GLU A 219 24.93 19.24 15.51
C GLU A 219 23.78 18.75 14.64
N ALA A 220 22.56 19.24 14.89
CA ALA A 220 21.39 18.92 14.07
C ALA A 220 21.52 19.44 12.63
N VAL A 221 22.08 20.64 12.44
CA VAL A 221 22.36 21.21 11.12
C VAL A 221 23.41 20.37 10.39
N GLU A 222 24.49 19.98 11.05
CA GLU A 222 25.50 19.07 10.49
C GLU A 222 24.89 17.72 10.11
N TRP A 223 24.03 17.14 10.97
CA TRP A 223 23.28 15.93 10.65
C TRP A 223 22.43 16.07 9.38
N LEU A 224 21.69 17.18 9.23
CA LEU A 224 20.88 17.43 8.04
C LEU A 224 21.72 17.53 6.77
N LYS A 225 22.97 18.00 6.84
CA LYS A 225 23.87 18.06 5.67
C LYS A 225 24.23 16.68 5.11
N TYR A 226 24.16 15.61 5.92
CA TYR A 226 24.36 14.24 5.43
C TYR A 226 23.14 13.66 4.69
N THR A 227 22.01 14.36 4.70
CA THR A 227 20.77 13.84 4.11
C THR A 227 20.67 14.11 2.61
N TYR A 228 19.91 13.29 1.91
CA TYR A 228 19.55 13.54 0.51
C TYR A 228 18.79 14.86 0.32
N PHE A 229 18.07 15.31 1.35
CA PHE A 229 17.38 16.59 1.35
C PHE A 229 18.34 17.76 1.14
N TYR A 230 19.47 17.81 1.87
CA TYR A 230 20.45 18.88 1.71
C TYR A 230 20.99 18.99 0.27
N ILE A 231 21.34 17.83 -0.32
CA ILE A 231 21.82 17.77 -1.70
C ILE A 231 20.76 18.30 -2.67
N ARG A 232 19.50 17.89 -2.50
CA ARG A 232 18.40 18.34 -3.36
C ARG A 232 18.02 19.81 -3.14
N ALA A 233 18.10 20.31 -1.91
CA ALA A 233 17.84 21.71 -1.60
C ALA A 233 18.83 22.65 -2.30
N LYS A 234 20.11 22.25 -2.43
CA LYS A 234 21.10 23.03 -3.19
C LYS A 234 20.88 22.98 -4.71
N LEU A 235 20.49 21.81 -5.23
CA LEU A 235 20.30 21.61 -6.68
C LEU A 235 18.97 22.20 -7.19
N ASN A 236 17.91 22.13 -6.38
CA ASN A 236 16.57 22.59 -6.72
C ASN A 236 15.92 23.36 -5.55
N PRO A 237 16.44 24.54 -5.20
CA PRO A 237 16.01 25.30 -4.01
C PRO A 237 14.54 25.69 -4.03
N LEU A 238 13.99 25.98 -5.22
CA LEU A 238 12.61 26.42 -5.39
C LEU A 238 11.59 25.38 -4.92
N SER A 239 11.88 24.09 -5.08
CA SER A 239 11.01 22.99 -4.61
C SER A 239 10.89 22.92 -3.10
N TYR A 240 11.85 23.50 -2.37
CA TYR A 240 11.91 23.50 -0.91
C TYR A 240 11.57 24.86 -0.30
N GLY A 241 11.03 25.78 -1.11
CA GLY A 241 10.66 27.13 -0.67
C GLY A 241 11.84 28.06 -0.44
N ILE A 242 13.03 27.72 -0.96
CA ILE A 242 14.25 28.54 -0.85
C ILE A 242 14.34 29.43 -2.09
N SER A 243 14.42 30.74 -1.91
CA SER A 243 14.57 31.65 -3.06
C SER A 243 16.01 31.62 -3.59
N ARG A 244 16.20 31.99 -4.86
CA ARG A 244 17.55 32.09 -5.43
C ARG A 244 18.41 33.17 -4.77
N LYS A 245 17.79 34.15 -4.09
CA LYS A 245 18.48 35.17 -3.32
C LYS A 245 19.01 34.59 -2.02
N ASP A 246 18.15 33.87 -1.30
CA ASP A 246 18.53 33.22 -0.04
C ASP A 246 19.69 32.23 -0.24
N LEU A 247 19.72 31.50 -1.37
CA LEU A 247 20.84 30.61 -1.69
C LEU A 247 22.14 31.37 -2.04
N ALA A 248 22.05 32.58 -2.57
CA ALA A 248 23.22 33.41 -2.86
C ALA A 248 23.83 33.98 -1.56
N ASP A 249 22.97 34.34 -0.60
CA ASP A 249 23.37 34.87 0.69
C ASP A 249 23.82 33.75 1.66
N ASP A 250 23.24 32.55 1.55
CA ASP A 250 23.55 31.35 2.33
C ASP A 250 23.83 30.12 1.43
N PRO A 251 25.04 30.01 0.84
CA PRO A 251 25.40 28.92 -0.08
C PRO A 251 25.41 27.53 0.55
N ASN A 252 25.51 27.46 1.88
CA ASN A 252 25.54 26.21 2.65
C ASN A 252 24.20 25.91 3.33
N LEU A 253 23.20 26.78 3.16
CA LEU A 253 21.88 26.65 3.76
C LEU A 253 21.94 26.55 5.30
N ASP A 254 23.00 27.05 5.93
CA ASP A 254 23.20 26.94 7.38
C ASP A 254 22.07 27.64 8.16
N GLU A 255 21.68 28.85 7.73
CA GLU A 255 20.62 29.63 8.37
C GLU A 255 19.25 29.01 8.12
N TYR A 256 19.01 28.53 6.89
CA TYR A 256 17.77 27.85 6.54
C TYR A 256 17.59 26.54 7.32
N LEU A 257 18.63 25.72 7.42
CA LEU A 257 18.61 24.47 8.19
C LEU A 257 18.45 24.76 9.68
N ALA A 258 19.14 25.78 10.22
CA ALA A 258 18.99 26.18 11.61
C ALA A 258 17.55 26.60 11.93
N LYS A 259 16.90 27.38 11.07
CA LYS A 259 15.48 27.76 11.20
C LYS A 259 14.56 26.53 11.16
N LEU A 260 14.82 25.60 10.25
CA LEU A 260 14.05 24.37 10.11
C LEU A 260 14.17 23.47 11.36
N VAL A 261 15.39 23.26 11.86
CA VAL A 261 15.65 22.49 13.10
C VAL A 261 15.03 23.18 14.30
N THR A 262 15.20 24.51 14.43
CA THR A 262 14.65 25.26 15.56
C THR A 262 13.13 25.15 15.59
N GLY A 263 12.47 25.32 14.44
CA GLY A 263 11.01 25.13 14.34
C GLY A 263 10.58 23.70 14.65
N ALA A 264 11.39 22.70 14.30
CA ALA A 264 11.13 21.31 14.66
C ALA A 264 11.29 21.04 16.16
N ALA A 265 12.38 21.52 16.75
CA ALA A 265 12.68 21.39 18.16
C ALA A 265 11.62 22.07 19.03
N THR A 266 11.18 23.28 18.67
CA THR A 266 10.10 23.97 19.39
C THR A 266 8.80 23.16 19.40
N LYS A 267 8.43 22.54 18.27
CA LYS A 267 7.22 21.70 18.22
C LYS A 267 7.35 20.41 19.02
N LEU A 268 8.53 19.78 19.01
CA LEU A 268 8.82 18.60 19.83
C LEU A 268 8.86 18.91 21.34
N ASP A 269 9.29 20.11 21.71
CA ASP A 269 9.28 20.58 23.10
C ASP A 269 7.84 20.87 23.57
N LEU A 270 7.01 21.48 22.70
CA LEU A 270 5.57 21.67 22.97
C LEU A 270 4.84 20.34 23.19
N SER A 271 5.18 19.29 22.44
CA SER A 271 4.61 17.94 22.65
C SER A 271 5.29 17.14 23.79
N GLN A 272 6.19 17.77 24.54
CA GLN A 272 6.94 17.16 25.66
C GLN A 272 7.83 15.96 25.26
N MET A 273 8.19 15.84 23.98
CA MET A 273 9.07 14.77 23.49
C MET A 273 10.55 15.09 23.71
N ILE A 274 10.91 16.37 23.67
CA ILE A 274 12.26 16.85 24.01
C ILE A 274 12.16 17.99 25.03
N ARG A 275 13.31 18.36 25.61
CA ARG A 275 13.52 19.63 26.29
C ARG A 275 14.40 20.49 25.41
N PHE A 276 13.90 21.64 24.98
CA PHE A 276 14.63 22.56 24.11
C PHE A 276 14.92 23.89 24.80
N ASP A 277 16.21 24.21 24.95
CA ASP A 277 16.65 25.53 25.39
C ASP A 277 16.82 26.45 24.17
N SER A 278 15.82 27.29 23.93
CA SER A 278 15.83 28.25 22.81
C SER A 278 16.93 29.31 22.88
N LEU A 279 17.52 29.57 24.06
CA LEU A 279 18.56 30.59 24.22
C LEU A 279 19.93 30.04 23.87
N ASN A 280 20.25 28.84 24.36
CA ASN A 280 21.56 28.21 24.15
C ASN A 280 21.56 27.21 22.97
N GLY A 281 20.39 26.84 22.46
CA GLY A 281 20.25 25.91 21.35
C GLY A 281 20.50 24.44 21.72
N TYR A 282 20.46 24.09 23.01
CA TYR A 282 20.63 22.72 23.49
C TYR A 282 19.31 21.97 23.51
N MET A 283 19.37 20.67 23.21
CA MET A 283 18.25 19.75 23.16
C MET A 283 18.57 18.49 23.95
N SER A 284 17.60 17.99 24.71
CA SER A 284 17.71 16.69 25.39
C SER A 284 16.41 15.90 25.28
N SER A 285 16.50 14.58 25.17
CA SER A 285 15.32 13.72 25.05
C SER A 285 14.61 13.56 26.39
N THR A 286 13.26 13.61 26.37
CA THR A 286 12.44 13.13 27.50
C THR A 286 12.23 11.62 27.38
N ASP A 287 11.66 11.00 28.41
CA ASP A 287 11.27 9.58 28.36
C ASP A 287 10.20 9.32 27.30
N LEU A 288 9.30 10.28 27.07
CA LEU A 288 8.32 10.22 25.99
C LEU A 288 8.98 10.20 24.62
N GLY A 289 9.97 11.08 24.39
CA GLY A 289 10.76 11.09 23.16
C GLY A 289 11.50 9.77 22.93
N ARG A 290 12.07 9.18 23.99
CA ARG A 290 12.73 7.86 23.93
C ARG A 290 11.75 6.74 23.58
N ILE A 291 10.57 6.73 24.18
CA ILE A 291 9.51 5.75 23.88
C ILE A 291 9.09 5.88 22.41
N ALA A 292 8.81 7.10 21.95
CA ALA A 292 8.40 7.33 20.57
C ALA A 292 9.47 6.87 19.55
N SER A 293 10.75 7.16 19.83
CA SER A 293 11.87 6.70 19.02
C SER A 293 12.00 5.17 19.02
N ASN A 294 11.94 4.52 20.19
CA ASN A 294 12.13 3.08 20.30
C ASN A 294 11.02 2.27 19.63
N PHE A 295 9.79 2.79 19.63
CA PHE A 295 8.61 2.11 19.08
C PHE A 295 8.14 2.67 17.73
N TYR A 296 8.90 3.59 17.12
CA TYR A 296 8.55 4.23 15.84
C TYR A 296 7.15 4.86 15.83
N VAL A 297 6.79 5.51 16.94
CA VAL A 297 5.53 6.25 17.07
C VAL A 297 5.70 7.63 16.47
N LYS A 298 4.75 8.03 15.62
CA LYS A 298 4.81 9.34 14.95
C LYS A 298 4.61 10.50 15.93
N TYR A 299 5.29 11.61 15.68
CA TYR A 299 5.11 12.88 16.38
C TYR A 299 3.64 13.28 16.44
N GLU A 300 2.89 13.17 15.33
CA GLU A 300 1.49 13.59 15.32
C GLU A 300 0.62 12.73 16.26
N THR A 301 0.98 11.46 16.47
CA THR A 301 0.28 10.59 17.43
C THR A 301 0.58 10.99 18.87
N VAL A 302 1.85 11.29 19.18
CA VAL A 302 2.23 11.78 20.52
C VAL A 302 1.59 13.14 20.80
N ASP A 303 1.54 14.02 19.81
CA ASP A 303 0.85 15.31 19.88
C ASP A 303 -0.65 15.14 20.16
N VAL A 304 -1.32 14.21 19.46
CA VAL A 304 -2.72 13.86 19.74
C VAL A 304 -2.91 13.38 21.18
N PHE A 305 -1.97 12.59 21.71
CA PHE A 305 -2.07 12.07 23.08
C PHE A 305 -1.84 13.15 24.14
N MET A 306 -0.94 14.10 23.88
CA MET A 306 -0.59 15.16 24.85
C MET A 306 -1.48 16.40 24.77
N ASN A 307 -1.81 16.83 23.56
CA ASN A 307 -2.64 18.01 23.34
C ASN A 307 -4.13 17.69 23.27
N GLY A 308 -4.48 16.41 23.10
CA GLY A 308 -5.83 15.88 23.20
C GLY A 308 -6.67 16.20 21.96
N LEU A 309 -7.29 15.17 21.40
CA LEU A 309 -8.42 15.32 20.48
C LEU A 309 -9.70 15.32 21.32
N GLN A 310 -10.47 16.42 21.27
CA GLN A 310 -11.78 16.54 21.95
C GLN A 310 -11.71 16.50 23.50
N GLY A 311 -10.64 17.02 24.10
CA GLY A 311 -10.57 17.30 25.54
C GLY A 311 -10.13 16.12 26.43
N GLN A 312 -9.72 14.99 25.86
CA GLN A 312 -9.11 13.89 26.61
C GLN A 312 -7.62 13.82 26.27
N LYS A 313 -6.78 14.05 27.28
CA LYS A 313 -5.32 13.97 27.20
C LYS A 313 -4.87 12.71 27.93
N LEU A 314 -3.63 12.30 27.69
CA LEU A 314 -3.02 11.25 28.50
C LEU A 314 -2.95 11.73 29.96
N GLU A 315 -3.75 11.12 30.83
CA GLU A 315 -3.80 11.39 32.26
C GLU A 315 -3.22 10.21 33.07
N GLU A 316 -2.76 10.48 34.29
CA GLU A 316 -2.21 9.43 35.18
C GLU A 316 -3.24 8.34 35.50
N PHE A 317 -4.52 8.71 35.56
CA PHE A 317 -5.64 7.81 35.86
C PHE A 317 -6.62 7.77 34.70
N MET A 318 -6.45 6.80 33.80
CA MET A 318 -7.38 6.53 32.71
C MET A 318 -7.98 5.14 32.84
N THR A 319 -9.26 4.99 32.47
CA THR A 319 -9.91 3.69 32.38
C THR A 319 -9.55 2.99 31.08
N ASP A 320 -9.59 1.65 31.07
CA ASP A 320 -9.21 0.83 29.90
C ASP A 320 -9.94 1.24 28.60
N ASP A 321 -11.22 1.64 28.70
CA ASP A 321 -12.00 2.12 27.58
C ASP A 321 -11.49 3.47 27.03
N MET A 322 -11.01 4.37 27.89
CA MET A 322 -10.39 5.64 27.47
C MET A 322 -9.03 5.39 26.81
N ILE A 323 -8.23 4.46 27.35
CA ILE A 323 -6.94 4.08 26.77
C ILE A 323 -7.13 3.51 25.36
N LEU A 324 -8.07 2.58 25.17
CA LEU A 324 -8.36 2.03 23.85
C LEU A 324 -8.86 3.09 22.87
N SER A 325 -9.68 4.02 23.34
CA SER A 325 -10.18 5.14 22.53
C SER A 325 -9.04 6.07 22.10
N LEU A 326 -8.09 6.34 23.00
CA LEU A 326 -6.92 7.15 22.73
C LEU A 326 -6.01 6.45 21.70
N ILE A 327 -5.71 5.17 21.89
CA ILE A 327 -4.93 4.39 20.92
C ILE A 327 -5.63 4.40 19.56
N ALA A 328 -6.94 4.18 19.50
CA ALA A 328 -7.69 4.20 18.26
C ALA A 328 -7.68 5.56 17.52
N SER A 329 -7.35 6.65 18.21
CA SER A 329 -7.17 7.99 17.63
C SER A 329 -5.76 8.23 17.04
N ALA A 330 -4.86 7.26 17.13
CA ALA A 330 -3.49 7.38 16.63
C ALA A 330 -3.43 7.59 15.11
N THR A 331 -2.50 8.45 14.66
CA THR A 331 -2.39 8.87 13.26
C THR A 331 -1.83 7.79 12.33
N GLU A 332 -1.23 6.74 12.89
CA GLU A 332 -0.85 5.51 12.18
C GLU A 332 -2.07 4.87 11.49
N PHE A 333 -3.26 5.01 12.09
CA PHE A 333 -4.47 4.43 11.55
C PHE A 333 -5.21 5.31 10.53
N ASN A 334 -4.67 6.47 10.16
CA ASN A 334 -5.28 7.33 9.12
C ASN A 334 -5.44 6.64 7.75
N GLN A 335 -4.73 5.52 7.53
CA GLN A 335 -4.88 4.71 6.32
C GLN A 335 -6.14 3.82 6.33
N ILE A 336 -6.72 3.57 7.51
CA ILE A 336 -7.92 2.75 7.68
C ILE A 336 -9.14 3.62 7.40
N LYS A 337 -10.10 3.10 6.65
CA LYS A 337 -11.40 3.73 6.41
C LYS A 337 -12.55 2.81 6.79
N VAL A 338 -13.65 3.42 7.18
CA VAL A 338 -14.94 2.75 7.34
C VAL A 338 -15.61 2.72 5.96
N ARG A 339 -16.12 1.55 5.56
CA ARG A 339 -16.92 1.40 4.34
C ARG A 339 -18.37 1.16 4.75
N GLU A 340 -19.32 1.70 3.99
CA GLU A 340 -20.75 1.52 4.28
C GLU A 340 -21.14 0.05 4.34
N GLU A 341 -20.59 -0.78 3.44
CA GLU A 341 -20.78 -2.23 3.35
C GLU A 341 -20.38 -2.99 4.63
N GLU A 342 -19.48 -2.43 5.44
CA GLU A 342 -18.92 -3.07 6.64
C GLU A 342 -19.66 -2.61 7.93
N THR A 343 -20.59 -1.65 7.82
CA THR A 343 -21.21 -1.00 9.00
C THR A 343 -22.09 -1.95 9.79
N GLU A 344 -22.94 -2.74 9.12
CA GLU A 344 -23.82 -3.71 9.76
C GLU A 344 -23.03 -4.81 10.49
N GLU A 345 -21.94 -5.29 9.89
CA GLU A 345 -21.07 -6.29 10.51
C GLU A 345 -20.33 -5.71 11.73
N LEU A 346 -19.86 -4.46 11.64
CA LEU A 346 -19.24 -3.77 12.77
C LEU A 346 -20.21 -3.54 13.94
N GLU A 347 -21.48 -3.24 13.68
CA GLU A 347 -22.52 -3.13 14.72
C GLU A 347 -22.79 -4.48 15.42
N GLN A 348 -22.82 -5.57 14.65
CA GLN A 348 -22.95 -6.92 15.22
C GLN A 348 -21.74 -7.29 16.08
N LEU A 349 -20.52 -7.01 15.61
CA LEU A 349 -19.29 -7.27 16.36
C LEU A 349 -19.21 -6.43 17.64
N ALA A 350 -19.58 -5.15 17.57
CA ALA A 350 -19.63 -4.27 18.72
C ALA A 350 -20.59 -4.77 19.80
N THR A 351 -21.73 -5.36 19.40
CA THR A 351 -22.73 -5.87 20.34
C THR A 351 -22.35 -7.23 20.94
N THR A 352 -21.73 -8.11 20.16
CA THR A 352 -21.48 -9.51 20.54
C THR A 352 -20.11 -9.74 21.16
N SER A 353 -19.10 -8.98 20.74
CA SER A 353 -17.69 -9.34 20.93
C SER A 353 -16.84 -8.22 21.53
N CYS A 354 -17.41 -7.04 21.84
CA CYS A 354 -16.69 -5.95 22.51
C CYS A 354 -17.04 -5.90 24.01
N PRO A 355 -16.12 -6.25 24.92
CA PRO A 355 -16.38 -6.22 26.36
C PRO A 355 -16.39 -4.79 26.94
N LEU A 356 -15.70 -3.84 26.29
CA LEU A 356 -15.59 -2.46 26.73
C LEU A 356 -16.46 -1.54 25.87
N ARG A 357 -17.04 -0.52 26.50
CA ARG A 357 -17.87 0.47 25.79
C ARG A 357 -17.01 1.24 24.80
N LEU A 358 -17.51 1.36 23.57
CA LEU A 358 -16.92 2.24 22.56
C LEU A 358 -17.20 3.68 22.95
N LYS A 359 -16.30 4.28 23.74
CA LYS A 359 -16.25 5.73 23.92
C LYS A 359 -15.52 6.35 22.71
N MET A 360 -15.87 7.59 22.39
CA MET A 360 -15.24 8.41 21.35
C MET A 360 -15.36 7.86 19.92
N GLY A 361 -16.38 8.33 19.21
CA GLY A 361 -16.60 8.04 17.80
C GLY A 361 -17.68 6.98 17.57
N ALA A 362 -18.59 7.26 16.63
CA ALA A 362 -19.51 6.25 16.13
C ALA A 362 -18.73 5.15 15.40
N LEU A 363 -19.33 3.96 15.21
CA LEU A 363 -18.75 2.90 14.38
C LEU A 363 -18.49 3.34 12.93
N SER A 364 -19.16 4.41 12.50
CA SER A 364 -18.93 5.09 11.22
C SER A 364 -17.64 5.92 11.17
N THR A 365 -16.96 6.15 12.30
CA THR A 365 -15.67 6.84 12.36
C THR A 365 -14.50 5.87 12.41
N VAL A 366 -13.34 6.31 11.91
CA VAL A 366 -12.11 5.50 11.91
C VAL A 366 -11.70 5.06 13.33
N PRO A 367 -11.66 5.95 14.34
CA PRO A 367 -11.38 5.54 15.72
C PRO A 367 -12.40 4.51 16.27
N GLY A 368 -13.69 4.69 15.99
CA GLY A 368 -14.73 3.73 16.43
C GLY A 368 -14.52 2.34 15.85
N LYS A 369 -14.24 2.26 14.54
CA LYS A 369 -13.92 1.00 13.86
C LYS A 369 -12.66 0.33 14.43
N ILE A 370 -11.59 1.09 14.66
CA ILE A 370 -10.33 0.54 15.19
C ILE A 370 -10.53 0.04 16.61
N ASN A 371 -11.23 0.79 17.46
CA ASN A 371 -11.52 0.38 18.83
C ASN A 371 -12.30 -0.95 18.85
N CYS A 372 -13.34 -1.07 18.01
CA CYS A 372 -14.08 -2.33 17.86
C CYS A 372 -13.17 -3.48 17.41
N LEU A 373 -12.40 -3.28 16.35
CA LEU A 373 -11.49 -4.31 15.82
C LEU A 373 -10.37 -4.71 16.80
N MET A 374 -9.83 -3.75 17.56
CA MET A 374 -8.84 -4.04 18.61
C MET A 374 -9.43 -4.90 19.70
N GLN A 375 -10.65 -4.61 20.16
CA GLN A 375 -11.31 -5.42 21.18
C GLN A 375 -11.61 -6.84 20.69
N VAL A 376 -12.12 -6.98 19.47
CA VAL A 376 -12.38 -8.29 18.84
C VAL A 376 -11.07 -9.07 18.67
N GLY A 377 -10.02 -8.42 18.16
CA GLY A 377 -8.70 -9.02 17.97
C GLY A 377 -8.05 -9.47 19.29
N CYS A 378 -8.14 -8.63 20.33
CA CYS A 378 -7.69 -8.97 21.68
C CYS A 378 -8.44 -10.18 22.23
N LEU A 379 -9.76 -10.28 22.01
CA LEU A 379 -10.54 -11.45 22.41
C LEU A 379 -10.10 -12.72 21.66
N CYS A 380 -9.81 -12.63 20.37
CA CYS A 380 -9.28 -13.76 19.61
C CYS A 380 -7.90 -14.20 20.13
N ILE A 381 -7.02 -13.26 20.47
CA ILE A 381 -5.71 -13.55 21.07
C ILE A 381 -5.87 -14.17 22.46
N TRP A 382 -6.79 -13.64 23.27
CA TRP A 382 -7.10 -14.15 24.61
C TRP A 382 -7.67 -15.56 24.53
N ILE A 383 -8.60 -15.85 23.60
CA ILE A 383 -9.14 -17.19 23.36
C ILE A 383 -8.03 -18.16 22.89
N VAL A 384 -7.12 -17.71 22.03
CA VAL A 384 -5.98 -18.54 21.56
C VAL A 384 -4.98 -18.81 22.71
N LEU A 385 -4.69 -17.82 23.55
CA LEU A 385 -3.83 -17.98 24.73
C LEU A 385 -4.50 -18.84 25.81
N LEU A 386 -5.79 -18.66 26.05
CA LEU A 386 -6.59 -19.48 26.97
C LEU A 386 -6.69 -20.93 26.49
N CYS A 387 -6.92 -21.17 25.18
CA CYS A 387 -6.88 -22.51 24.59
C CYS A 387 -5.48 -23.15 24.65
N ARG A 388 -4.41 -22.35 24.52
CA ARG A 388 -3.03 -22.82 24.70
C ARG A 388 -2.73 -23.16 26.17
N SER A 389 -3.22 -22.36 27.11
CA SER A 389 -3.06 -22.58 28.56
C SER A 389 -3.87 -23.79 29.05
N LEU A 390 -5.07 -24.00 28.52
CA LEU A 390 -5.98 -25.06 28.95
C LEU A 390 -5.78 -26.41 28.22
N ARG A 391 -4.82 -26.53 27.29
CA ARG A 391 -4.59 -27.72 26.44
C ARG A 391 -5.89 -28.32 25.87
N LEU A 392 -6.82 -27.49 25.40
CA LEU A 392 -8.06 -27.97 24.79
C LEU A 392 -7.90 -28.08 23.26
N PRO A 393 -7.78 -29.30 22.68
CA PRO A 393 -7.46 -29.47 21.26
C PRO A 393 -8.64 -29.21 20.32
N HIS A 394 -9.89 -29.22 20.81
CA HIS A 394 -11.08 -29.10 19.95
C HIS A 394 -11.43 -27.68 19.49
N PHE A 395 -11.04 -26.63 20.22
CA PHE A 395 -11.31 -25.25 19.82
C PHE A 395 -10.36 -24.70 18.74
N ARG A 396 -9.22 -25.37 18.49
CA ARG A 396 -8.25 -24.96 17.46
C ARG A 396 -8.79 -24.99 16.03
N LYS A 397 -9.76 -25.85 15.72
CA LYS A 397 -10.25 -26.04 14.34
C LYS A 397 -11.34 -25.04 13.93
N SER A 398 -12.09 -24.48 14.87
CA SER A 398 -13.17 -23.54 14.54
C SER A 398 -12.64 -22.11 14.32
N LEU A 399 -11.67 -21.68 15.13
CA LEU A 399 -11.10 -20.32 15.02
C LEU A 399 -10.28 -20.10 13.75
N PHE A 400 -9.61 -21.14 13.23
CA PHE A 400 -8.80 -21.04 12.01
C PHE A 400 -9.61 -20.95 10.71
N ASN A 401 -10.93 -21.15 10.77
CA ASN A 401 -11.81 -20.99 9.62
C ASN A 401 -12.50 -19.61 9.58
N LEU A 402 -12.32 -18.78 10.62
CA LEU A 402 -12.81 -17.39 10.68
C LEU A 402 -11.73 -16.35 10.33
N ILE A 403 -10.46 -16.77 10.21
CA ILE A 403 -9.34 -16.00 9.64
C ILE A 403 -9.14 -16.46 8.21
#